data_AF-A0A952P6E5-F1
#
_entry.id   AF-A0A952P6E5-F1
#
_cell.length_a   1.000
_cell.length_b   1.000
_cell.length_c   1.000
_cell.angle_alpha   90.00
_cell.angle_beta   90.00
_cell.angle_gamma   90.00
#
_symmetry.space_group_name_H-M   'P 1'
#
loop_
_entity.id
_entity.type
_entity.pdbx_description
1 polymer ?
#
loop_
_entity_poly.entity_id
_entity_poly.type
_entity_poly.pdbx_seq_one_letter_code
_entity_poly.pdbx_strand_id
1 'polypeptide(L)'
;MKRIIDLMNEKNHYLEKFYALNEKELANFMKDDFGNLEGFYETRERILEVIKYIDGQMDLEQNRNPHMAATSGPREKRAVLEALTIKDEYVARILEQDLQVLACIESAKNSIIRELQDIRKGKKAVTGYRSPNFAQRLDEKA
;
A
#
# COMPACT_ATOMS: atom_id res chain seq x y z
N MET A 1 16.11 30.14 -2.77
CA MET A 1 14.65 29.86 -2.76
C MET A 1 14.21 29.06 -3.96
N LYS A 2 14.58 29.48 -5.17
CA LYS A 2 14.21 28.77 -6.40
C LYS A 2 14.49 27.26 -6.33
N ARG A 3 15.67 26.86 -5.87
CA ARG A 3 16.03 25.44 -5.69
C ARG A 3 15.12 24.68 -4.71
N ILE A 4 14.77 25.29 -3.56
CA ILE A 4 13.81 24.69 -2.62
C ILE A 4 12.44 24.53 -3.26
N ILE A 5 11.96 25.54 -3.98
CA ILE A 5 10.67 25.46 -4.67
C ILE A 5 10.70 24.35 -5.73
N ASP A 6 11.79 24.22 -6.48
CA ASP A 6 11.96 23.14 -7.45
C ASP A 6 11.92 21.76 -6.78
N LEU A 7 12.62 21.59 -5.65
CA LEU A 7 12.60 20.36 -4.85
C LEU A 7 11.22 20.04 -4.28
N MET A 8 10.48 21.05 -3.80
CA MET A 8 9.11 20.88 -3.32
C MET A 8 8.15 20.43 -4.43
N ASN A 9 8.28 21.02 -5.62
CA ASN A 9 7.49 20.62 -6.77
C ASN A 9 7.85 19.20 -7.24
N GLU A 10 9.13 18.85 -7.21
CA GLU A 10 9.58 17.48 -7.49
C GLU A 10 9.00 16.49 -6.48
N LYS A 11 9.02 16.81 -5.18
CA LYS A 11 8.37 16.02 -4.14
C LYS A 11 6.87 15.84 -4.42
N ASN A 12 6.17 16.91 -4.78
CA ASN A 12 4.75 16.85 -5.12
C ASN A 12 4.48 15.96 -6.33
N HIS A 13 5.35 15.98 -7.34
CA HIS A 13 5.24 15.10 -8.50
C HIS A 13 5.40 13.61 -8.12
N TYR A 14 6.26 13.28 -7.16
CA TYR A 14 6.38 11.91 -6.66
C TYR A 14 5.20 11.50 -5.76
N LEU A 15 4.62 12.44 -5.01
CA LEU A 15 3.36 12.19 -4.28
C LEU A 15 2.20 11.92 -5.24
N GLU A 16 2.11 12.67 -6.34
CA GLU A 16 1.13 12.41 -7.40
C GLU A 16 1.29 11.01 -7.99
N LYS A 17 2.53 10.60 -8.30
CA LYS A 17 2.82 9.23 -8.77
C LYS A 17 2.40 8.17 -7.76
N PHE A 18 2.65 8.41 -6.47
CA PHE A 18 2.25 7.51 -5.40
C PHE A 18 0.73 7.37 -5.34
N TYR A 19 0.02 8.50 -5.37
CA TYR A 19 -1.44 8.55 -5.40
C TYR A 19 -2.01 7.80 -6.62
N ALA A 20 -1.46 8.01 -7.81
CA ALA A 20 -1.91 7.35 -9.04
C ALA A 20 -1.64 5.83 -9.03
N LEU A 21 -0.51 5.41 -8.46
CA LEU A 21 -0.19 3.99 -8.24
C LEU A 21 -1.21 3.34 -7.31
N ASN A 22 -1.50 3.99 -6.17
CA ASN A 22 -2.52 3.54 -5.23
C ASN A 22 -3.89 3.43 -5.88
N GLU A 23 -4.32 4.44 -6.64
CA GLU A 23 -5.63 4.43 -7.32
C GLU A 23 -5.76 3.25 -8.29
N LYS A 24 -4.71 3.01 -9.09
CA LYS A 24 -4.66 1.90 -10.05
C LYS A 24 -4.78 0.55 -9.36
N GLU A 25 -3.95 0.29 -8.35
CA GLU A 25 -3.91 -1.03 -7.69
C GLU A 25 -5.10 -1.26 -6.77
N LEU A 26 -5.65 -0.20 -6.16
CA LEU A 26 -6.89 -0.29 -5.40
C LEU A 26 -8.05 -0.79 -6.28
N ALA A 27 -8.13 -0.34 -7.54
CA ALA A 27 -9.13 -0.84 -8.48
C ALA A 27 -8.97 -2.35 -8.81
N ASN A 28 -7.76 -2.89 -8.69
CA ASN A 28 -7.49 -4.33 -8.81
C ASN A 28 -7.90 -5.06 -7.51
N PHE A 29 -7.51 -4.53 -6.35
CA PHE A 29 -7.83 -5.12 -5.04
C PHE A 29 -9.34 -5.18 -4.78
N MET A 30 -10.11 -4.19 -5.24
CA MET A 30 -11.58 -4.22 -5.18
C MET A 30 -12.21 -5.35 -6.00
N LYS A 31 -11.45 -5.95 -6.93
CA LYS A 31 -11.87 -7.12 -7.75
C LYS A 31 -11.24 -8.42 -7.26
N ASP A 32 -10.69 -8.41 -6.05
CA ASP A 32 -9.91 -9.51 -5.46
C ASP A 32 -8.68 -9.93 -6.31
N ASP A 33 -8.19 -9.05 -7.18
CA ASP A 33 -6.96 -9.27 -7.96
C ASP A 33 -5.75 -8.69 -7.21
N PHE A 34 -5.02 -9.58 -6.55
CA PHE A 34 -3.78 -9.27 -5.82
C PHE A 34 -2.52 -9.74 -6.55
N GLY A 35 -2.61 -10.07 -7.85
CA GLY A 35 -1.50 -10.67 -8.60
C GLY A 35 -0.23 -9.79 -8.66
N ASN A 36 -0.39 -8.47 -8.57
CA ASN A 36 0.71 -7.49 -8.59
C ASN A 36 1.03 -6.90 -7.20
N LEU A 37 0.61 -7.53 -6.10
CA LEU A 37 0.78 -6.97 -4.74
C LEU A 37 2.25 -6.69 -4.39
N GLU A 38 3.17 -7.59 -4.75
CA GLU A 38 4.60 -7.40 -4.51
C GLU A 38 5.14 -6.21 -5.33
N GLY A 39 4.81 -6.14 -6.63
CA GLY A 39 5.23 -5.05 -7.50
C GLY A 39 4.67 -3.69 -7.05
N PHE A 40 3.44 -3.67 -6.54
CA PHE A 40 2.85 -2.51 -5.89
C PHE A 40 3.67 -2.05 -4.68
N TYR A 41 3.98 -2.96 -3.76
CA TYR A 41 4.78 -2.66 -2.57
C TYR A 41 6.19 -2.16 -2.92
N GLU A 42 6.89 -2.87 -3.81
CA GLU A 42 8.24 -2.46 -4.25
C GLU A 42 8.25 -1.07 -4.90
N THR A 43 7.26 -0.79 -5.76
CA THR A 43 7.18 0.50 -6.44
C THR A 43 6.89 1.63 -5.46
N ARG A 44 6.01 1.40 -4.46
CA ARG A 44 5.74 2.35 -3.39
C ARG A 44 7.01 2.66 -2.60
N GLU A 45 7.75 1.63 -2.20
CA GLU A 45 8.98 1.81 -1.43
C GLU A 45 10.01 2.64 -2.21
N ARG A 46 10.21 2.34 -3.50
CA ARG A 46 11.10 3.14 -4.36
C ARG A 46 10.66 4.60 -4.46
N ILE A 47 9.36 4.89 -4.54
CA ILE A 47 8.86 6.27 -4.55
C ILE A 47 9.17 6.96 -3.21
N LEU A 48 8.98 6.27 -2.07
CA LEU A 48 9.30 6.80 -0.75
C LEU A 48 10.80 7.07 -0.57
N GLU A 49 11.66 6.21 -1.10
CA GLU A 49 13.11 6.43 -1.12
C GLU A 49 13.48 7.72 -1.86
N VAL A 50 12.85 7.97 -3.02
CA VAL A 50 13.07 9.22 -3.77
C VAL A 50 12.57 10.43 -2.99
N ILE A 51 11.37 10.35 -2.38
CA ILE A 51 10.85 11.44 -1.54
C ILE A 51 11.80 11.73 -0.37
N LYS A 52 12.29 10.69 0.30
CA LYS A 52 13.26 10.81 1.39
C LYS A 52 14.57 11.45 0.94
N TYR A 53 15.05 11.11 -0.26
CA TYR A 53 16.21 11.76 -0.86
C TYR A 53 15.95 13.26 -1.10
N ILE A 54 14.79 13.62 -1.66
CA ILE A 54 14.41 15.02 -1.90
C ILE A 54 14.35 15.79 -0.57
N ASP A 55 13.78 15.22 0.48
CA ASP A 55 13.75 15.82 1.81
C ASP A 55 15.17 16.08 2.34
N GLY A 56 16.08 15.11 2.19
CA GLY A 56 17.49 15.31 2.53
C GLY A 56 18.15 16.44 1.72
N GLN A 57 17.83 16.60 0.43
CA GLN A 57 18.33 17.71 -0.38
C GLN A 57 17.76 19.07 0.07
N MET A 58 16.49 19.11 0.48
CA MET A 58 15.85 20.32 1.01
C MET A 58 16.52 20.75 2.32
N ASP A 59 16.77 19.81 3.23
CA ASP A 59 17.46 20.08 4.49
C ASP A 59 18.89 20.62 4.26
N LEU A 60 19.62 20.02 3.33
CA LEU A 60 20.96 20.48 2.95
C LEU A 60 20.93 21.91 2.40
N GLU A 61 19.99 22.23 1.51
CA GLU A 61 19.85 23.54 0.90
C GLU A 61 19.42 24.60 1.94
N GLN A 62 18.54 24.24 2.86
CA GLN A 62 18.14 25.11 3.97
C GLN A 62 19.30 25.40 4.93
N ASN A 63 20.09 24.37 5.27
CA ASN A 63 21.26 24.53 6.14
C ASN A 63 22.39 25.33 5.49
N ARG A 64 22.58 25.21 4.17
CA ARG A 64 23.53 26.03 3.40
C ARG A 64 23.15 27.50 3.36
N ASN A 65 21.85 27.80 3.48
CA ASN A 65 21.33 29.15 3.28
C ASN A 65 20.25 29.49 4.32
N PRO A 66 20.60 29.59 5.61
CA PRO A 66 19.63 29.67 6.71
C PRO A 66 18.78 30.95 6.69
N HIS A 67 19.27 32.04 6.09
CA HIS A 67 18.53 33.31 5.98
C HIS A 67 17.71 33.42 4.69
N MET A 68 17.69 32.37 3.86
CA MET A 68 17.03 32.38 2.56
C MET A 68 15.52 32.67 2.64
N ALA A 69 14.85 32.22 3.70
CA ALA A 69 13.43 32.51 3.93
C ALA A 69 13.16 34.00 4.24
N ALA A 70 14.08 34.65 4.96
CA ALA A 70 13.96 36.05 5.34
C ALA A 70 14.22 36.98 4.14
N THR A 71 15.06 36.56 3.19
CA THR A 71 15.40 37.31 1.97
C THR A 71 14.47 37.00 0.78
N SER A 72 13.45 36.15 0.98
CA SER A 72 12.50 35.75 -0.05
C SER A 72 11.51 36.86 -0.40
N GLY A 73 11.31 37.10 -1.69
CA GLY A 73 10.28 38.01 -2.19
C GLY A 73 8.86 37.44 -2.04
N PRO A 74 7.82 38.27 -2.26
CA PRO A 74 6.42 37.85 -2.17
C PRO A 74 6.06 36.71 -3.13
N ARG A 75 6.69 36.67 -4.31
CA ARG A 75 6.44 35.63 -5.32
C ARG A 75 6.96 34.27 -4.87
N GLU A 76 8.17 34.20 -4.32
CA GLU A 76 8.71 32.94 -3.79
C GLU A 76 7.89 32.42 -2.61
N LYS A 77 7.45 33.31 -1.71
CA LYS A 77 6.59 32.94 -0.59
C LYS A 77 5.27 32.32 -1.06
N ARG A 78 4.64 32.91 -2.08
CA ARG A 78 3.42 32.36 -2.68
C ARG A 78 3.66 30.97 -3.29
N ALA A 79 4.75 30.79 -4.03
CA ALA A 79 5.07 29.49 -4.64
C ALA A 79 5.30 28.39 -3.59
N VAL A 80 5.95 28.73 -2.46
CA VAL A 80 6.11 27.80 -1.33
C VAL A 80 4.75 27.41 -0.73
N LEU A 81 3.86 28.37 -0.50
CA LEU A 81 2.52 28.09 0.04
C LEU A 81 1.70 27.20 -0.90
N GLU A 82 1.76 27.46 -2.20
CA GLU A 82 1.11 26.63 -3.21
C GLU A 82 1.66 25.20 -3.19
N ALA A 83 2.98 25.04 -3.19
CA ALA A 83 3.60 23.72 -3.10
C ALA A 83 3.25 22.97 -1.80
N LEU A 84 3.15 23.66 -0.66
CA LEU A 84 2.70 23.06 0.61
C LEU A 84 1.24 22.63 0.54
N THR A 85 0.38 23.44 -0.06
CA THR A 85 -1.05 23.11 -0.21
C THR A 85 -1.25 21.85 -1.04
N ILE A 86 -0.54 21.75 -2.17
CA ILE A 86 -0.54 20.57 -3.04
C ILE A 86 -0.03 19.32 -2.29
N LYS A 87 1.06 19.46 -1.53
CA LYS A 87 1.60 18.39 -0.69
C LYS A 87 0.55 17.87 0.29
N ASP A 88 -0.10 18.77 1.02
CA ASP A 88 -1.08 18.41 2.05
C ASP A 88 -2.30 17.71 1.43
N GLU A 89 -2.75 18.16 0.25
CA GLU A 89 -3.82 17.51 -0.50
C GLU A 89 -3.47 16.06 -0.89
N TYR A 90 -2.30 15.84 -1.51
CA TYR A 90 -1.89 14.49 -1.90
C TYR A 90 -1.68 13.58 -0.69
N VAL A 91 -1.04 14.06 0.38
CA VAL A 91 -0.85 13.26 1.59
C VAL A 91 -2.18 12.83 2.19
N ALA A 92 -3.15 13.75 2.31
CA ALA A 92 -4.47 13.40 2.84
C ALA A 92 -5.16 12.33 1.99
N ARG A 93 -5.10 12.45 0.67
CA ARG A 93 -5.71 11.47 -0.25
C ARG A 93 -5.01 10.11 -0.24
N ILE A 94 -3.68 10.10 -0.17
CA ILE A 94 -2.90 8.86 -0.08
C ILE A 94 -3.24 8.09 1.20
N LEU A 95 -3.38 8.79 2.33
CA LEU A 95 -3.77 8.16 3.60
C LEU A 95 -5.16 7.52 3.51
N GLU A 96 -6.12 8.20 2.88
CA GLU A 96 -7.45 7.64 2.63
C GLU A 96 -7.39 6.38 1.75
N GLN A 97 -6.61 6.41 0.65
CA GLN A 97 -6.39 5.24 -0.19
C GLN A 97 -5.74 4.09 0.57
N ASP A 98 -4.78 4.37 1.45
CA ASP A 98 -4.09 3.35 2.23
C ASP A 98 -5.04 2.66 3.22
N LEU A 99 -5.98 3.39 3.82
CA LEU A 99 -7.05 2.78 4.63
C LEU A 99 -7.92 1.82 3.79
N GLN A 100 -8.23 2.18 2.56
CA GLN A 100 -9.01 1.35 1.64
C GLN A 100 -8.23 0.11 1.20
N VAL A 101 -6.94 0.25 0.88
CA VAL A 101 -6.04 -0.87 0.57
C VAL A 101 -5.98 -1.84 1.74
N LEU A 102 -5.81 -1.35 2.97
CA LEU A 102 -5.80 -2.19 4.17
C LEU A 102 -7.12 -2.93 4.37
N ALA A 103 -8.25 -2.28 4.12
CA ALA A 103 -9.57 -2.91 4.21
C ALA A 103 -9.73 -4.04 3.17
N CYS A 104 -9.28 -3.83 1.93
CA CYS A 104 -9.27 -4.88 0.90
C CYS A 104 -8.42 -6.08 1.31
N ILE A 105 -7.20 -5.85 1.81
CA ILE A 105 -6.29 -6.91 2.26
C ILE A 105 -6.90 -7.69 3.44
N GLU A 106 -7.48 -7.02 4.43
CA GLU A 106 -8.14 -7.67 5.56
C GLU A 106 -9.34 -8.51 5.12
N SER A 107 -10.15 -8.01 4.18
CA SER A 107 -11.26 -8.76 3.60
C SER A 107 -10.77 -10.04 2.93
N ALA A 108 -9.77 -9.94 2.05
CA ALA A 108 -9.19 -11.08 1.34
C ALA A 108 -8.59 -12.11 2.31
N LYS A 109 -7.85 -11.65 3.34
CA LYS A 109 -7.30 -12.51 4.40
C LYS A 109 -8.42 -13.30 5.10
N ASN A 110 -9.51 -12.64 5.46
CA ASN A 110 -10.64 -13.28 6.13
C ASN A 110 -11.35 -14.30 5.23
N SER A 111 -11.51 -14.01 3.94
CA SER A 111 -12.05 -14.95 2.96
C SER A 111 -11.19 -16.21 2.85
N ILE A 112 -9.87 -16.07 2.70
CA ILE A 112 -8.93 -17.20 2.64
C ILE A 112 -8.99 -18.05 3.92
N ILE A 113 -9.08 -17.43 5.10
CA ILE A 113 -9.19 -18.16 6.37
C ILE A 113 -10.46 -19.01 6.42
N ARG A 114 -11.59 -18.48 5.96
CA ARG A 114 -12.86 -19.22 5.91
C ARG A 114 -12.78 -20.40 4.95
N GLU A 115 -12.24 -20.19 3.75
CA GLU A 115 -12.04 -21.26 2.77
C GLU A 115 -11.14 -22.37 3.32
N LEU A 116 -10.02 -22.03 3.98
CA LEU A 116 -9.13 -23.01 4.61
C LEU A 116 -9.84 -23.80 5.71
N GLN A 117 -10.70 -23.16 6.51
CA GLN A 117 -11.49 -23.85 7.52
C GLN A 117 -12.49 -24.83 6.91
N ASP A 118 -13.14 -24.45 5.81
CA ASP A 118 -14.14 -25.29 5.16
C ASP A 118 -13.50 -26.46 4.40
N ILE A 119 -12.34 -26.27 3.77
CA ILE A 119 -11.53 -27.37 3.21
C ILE A 119 -11.14 -28.36 4.30
N ARG A 120 -10.73 -27.87 5.49
CA ARG A 120 -10.38 -28.75 6.63
C ARG A 120 -11.59 -29.55 7.12
N LYS A 121 -12.78 -28.94 7.20
CA LYS A 121 -14.03 -29.64 7.56
C LYS A 121 -14.42 -30.68 6.50
N GLY A 122 -14.35 -30.32 5.21
CA GLY A 122 -14.62 -31.21 4.09
C GLY A 122 -13.68 -32.41 4.07
N LYS A 123 -12.38 -32.20 4.30
CA LYS A 123 -11.40 -33.29 4.42
C LYS A 123 -11.75 -34.25 5.56
N LYS A 124 -12.15 -33.72 6.74
CA LYS A 124 -12.61 -34.55 7.87
C LYS A 124 -13.84 -35.39 7.49
N ALA A 125 -14.83 -34.80 6.83
CA ALA A 125 -16.02 -35.52 6.37
C ALA A 125 -15.66 -36.64 5.38
N VAL A 126 -14.82 -36.35 4.38
CA VAL A 126 -14.35 -37.34 3.39
C VAL A 126 -13.53 -38.47 4.04
N THR A 127 -12.69 -38.17 5.04
CA THR A 127 -12.00 -39.22 5.81
C THR A 127 -12.94 -40.04 6.69
N GLY A 128 -14.03 -39.45 7.21
CA GLY A 128 -15.06 -40.18 7.97
C GLY A 128 -15.85 -41.17 7.12
N TYR A 129 -16.01 -40.91 5.82
CA TYR A 129 -16.59 -41.88 4.87
C TYR A 129 -15.60 -42.96 4.40
N ARG A 130 -14.30 -42.82 4.68
CA ARG A 130 -13.25 -43.79 4.36
C ARG A 130 -12.77 -44.54 5.61
N SER A 131 -13.62 -45.33 6.28
CA SER A 131 -13.18 -46.46 7.12
C SER A 131 -14.35 -47.36 7.57
N PRO A 132 -14.18 -48.69 7.76
CA PRO A 132 -13.41 -49.66 7.01
C PRO A 132 -14.33 -50.69 6.32
N ASN A 133 -13.83 -51.40 5.31
CA ASN A 133 -14.48 -52.63 4.84
C ASN A 133 -14.71 -53.56 6.03
N PHE A 134 -15.97 -53.92 6.25
CA PHE A 134 -16.45 -54.98 7.14
C PHE A 134 -15.91 -56.34 6.64
N ALA A 135 -14.61 -56.57 6.76
CA ALA A 135 -13.95 -57.82 6.44
C ALA A 135 -13.52 -58.51 7.73
N GLN A 136 -14.49 -58.85 8.60
CA GLN A 136 -14.40 -59.92 9.60
C GLN A 136 -15.66 -59.93 10.47
N ARG A 137 -16.56 -60.87 10.17
CA ARG A 137 -17.35 -61.68 11.12
C ARG A 137 -18.37 -62.51 10.33
N LEU A 138 -17.86 -63.54 9.67
CA LEU A 138 -18.62 -64.74 9.31
C LEU A 138 -17.77 -65.94 9.76
N ASP A 139 -17.59 -66.04 11.08
CA ASP A 139 -17.42 -67.33 11.73
C ASP A 139 -18.58 -67.41 12.71
N GLU A 140 -19.62 -68.16 12.36
CA GLU A 140 -20.32 -69.07 13.27
C GLU A 140 -21.42 -69.84 12.54
N LYS A 141 -21.27 -71.17 12.59
CA LYS A 141 -22.24 -72.27 12.41
C LYS A 141 -22.43 -72.89 11.01
N ALA A 142 -21.79 -74.04 10.81
CA ALA A 142 -22.42 -75.30 10.40
C ALA A 142 -21.62 -76.48 10.95
#